data_AF-A0A2V8EUZ0-F1
#
_entry.id   AF-A0A2V8EUZ0-F1
#
_cell.length_a   1.000
_cell.length_b   1.000
_cell.length_c   1.000
_cell.angle_alpha   90.00
_cell.angle_beta   90.00
_cell.angle_gamma   90.00
#
_symmetry.space_group_name_H-M   'P 1'
#
loop_
_entity.id
_entity.type
_entity.pdbx_description
1 polymer ?
#
loop_
_entity_poly.entity_id
_entity_poly.type
_entity_poly.pdbx_seq_one_letter_code
_entity_poly.pdbx_strand_id
1 'polypeptide(L)'
;MFITKTYIPRRTFLRGAGVTLALPLLESMVPALQPLRLTAAAPPKRFVGIWHPHGAAPGYWSPLQEGKDFAFSFITKPLEPFRNRVVLIS
;
A
#
# COMPACT_ATOMS: atom_id res chain seq x y z
N MET A 1 -6.59 6.65 35.31
CA MET A 1 -6.87 7.59 34.20
C MET A 1 -8.00 7.00 33.37
N PHE A 2 -9.13 7.72 33.22
CA PHE A 2 -10.27 7.28 32.42
C PHE A 2 -10.21 7.92 31.03
N ILE A 3 -10.28 7.14 29.96
CA ILE A 3 -10.15 7.62 28.57
C ILE A 3 -11.41 7.22 27.81
N THR A 4 -12.16 8.24 27.35
CA THR A 4 -13.44 8.06 26.66
C THR A 4 -13.30 7.64 25.20
N LYS A 5 -12.11 7.77 24.60
CA LYS A 5 -11.82 7.51 23.18
C LYS A 5 -12.73 8.27 22.21
N THR A 6 -13.19 9.46 22.59
CA THR A 6 -13.97 10.33 21.70
C THR A 6 -13.13 10.80 20.52
N TYR A 7 -13.71 10.80 19.32
CA TYR A 7 -13.07 11.26 18.08
C TYR A 7 -14.13 11.71 17.08
N ILE A 8 -13.74 12.53 16.10
CA ILE A 8 -14.62 12.99 15.04
C ILE A 8 -14.53 12.03 13.85
N PRO A 9 -15.62 11.34 13.44
CA PRO A 9 -15.57 10.49 12.26
C PRO A 9 -15.35 11.32 10.98
N ARG A 10 -14.37 10.94 10.16
CA ARG A 10 -14.04 11.61 8.89
C ARG A 10 -15.28 11.81 8.00
N ARG A 11 -16.15 10.81 7.90
CA ARG A 11 -17.37 10.88 7.09
C ARG A 11 -18.34 11.96 7.60
N THR A 12 -18.47 12.12 8.91
CA THR A 12 -19.33 13.13 9.53
C THR A 12 -18.78 14.53 9.25
N PHE A 13 -17.48 14.72 9.41
CA PHE A 13 -16.83 15.98 9.10
C PHE A 13 -16.98 16.36 7.62
N LEU A 14 -16.67 15.45 6.69
CA LEU A 14 -16.78 15.72 5.24
C LEU A 14 -18.23 16.02 4.81
N ARG A 15 -19.23 15.41 5.45
CA ARG A 15 -20.64 15.72 5.18
C ARG A 15 -21.04 17.13 5.64
N GLY A 16 -20.45 17.63 6.73
CA GLY A 16 -20.74 18.98 7.26
C GLY A 16 -19.92 20.08 6.59
N ALA A 17 -18.65 19.82 6.27
CA ALA A 17 -17.72 20.80 5.72
C ALA A 17 -17.77 20.93 4.19
N GLY A 18 -18.37 19.97 3.48
CA GLY A 18 -18.37 19.93 2.01
C GLY A 18 -16.96 19.73 1.42
N VAL A 19 -16.73 20.26 0.21
CA VAL A 19 -15.42 20.25 -0.49
C VAL A 19 -14.71 21.60 -0.30
N THR A 20 -14.69 22.11 0.92
CA THR A 20 -14.09 23.43 1.21
C THR A 20 -12.57 23.39 1.27
N LEU A 21 -11.98 22.21 1.53
CA LEU A 21 -10.54 21.98 1.54
C LEU A 21 -10.25 20.56 1.03
N ALA A 22 -9.18 20.39 0.25
CA ALA A 22 -8.58 19.07 -0.02
C ALA A 22 -7.91 18.57 1.27
N LEU A 23 -8.71 18.18 2.27
CA LEU A 23 -8.20 18.02 3.63
C LEU A 23 -7.56 16.63 3.85
N PRO A 24 -6.31 16.58 4.36
CA PRO A 24 -5.73 15.35 4.91
C PRO A 24 -6.47 14.90 6.18
N LEU A 25 -6.22 13.66 6.58
CA LEU A 25 -6.72 13.10 7.83
C LEU A 25 -6.09 13.86 9.02
N LEU A 26 -6.92 14.41 9.91
CA LEU A 26 -6.46 15.15 11.11
C LEU A 26 -6.20 14.17 12.27
N GLU A 27 -5.22 14.48 13.11
CA GLU A 27 -4.89 13.69 14.31
C GLU A 27 -6.10 13.52 15.27
N SER A 28 -6.98 14.52 15.36
CA SER A 28 -8.20 14.45 16.17
C SER A 28 -9.26 13.46 15.67
N MET A 29 -9.07 12.88 14.49
CA MET A 29 -9.92 11.82 13.93
C MET A 29 -9.47 10.40 14.35
N VAL A 30 -8.38 10.29 15.12
CA VAL A 30 -7.86 9.03 15.66
C VAL A 30 -8.15 8.97 17.16
N PRO A 31 -8.89 7.95 17.64
CA PRO A 31 -9.14 7.79 19.06
C PRO A 31 -7.84 7.59 19.85
N ALA A 32 -7.74 8.22 21.03
CA ALA A 32 -6.58 8.10 21.90
C ALA A 32 -6.28 6.64 22.29
N LEU A 33 -4.99 6.28 22.23
CA LEU A 33 -4.47 4.93 22.55
C LEU A 33 -5.13 3.79 21.75
N GLN A 34 -5.60 4.06 20.54
CA GLN A 34 -6.13 3.03 19.65
C GLN A 34 -5.05 2.57 18.65
N PRO A 35 -4.86 1.26 18.44
CA PRO A 35 -3.93 0.77 17.44
C PRO A 35 -4.28 1.30 16.04
N LEU A 36 -3.32 1.91 15.34
CA LEU A 36 -3.51 2.57 14.04
C LEU A 36 -4.27 1.69 13.03
N ARG A 37 -3.95 0.39 13.00
CA ARG A 37 -4.59 -0.64 12.13
C ARG A 37 -6.11 -0.77 12.30
N LEU A 38 -6.67 -0.30 13.41
CA LEU A 38 -8.10 -0.33 13.75
C LEU A 38 -8.78 1.04 13.56
N THR A 39 -8.11 2.01 12.95
CA THR A 39 -8.60 3.39 12.81
C THR A 39 -8.74 3.79 11.34
N ALA A 40 -9.42 4.91 11.09
CA ALA A 40 -9.53 5.48 9.74
C ALA A 40 -8.17 5.94 9.16
N ALA A 41 -7.12 6.00 9.99
CA ALA A 41 -5.74 6.28 9.58
C ALA A 41 -4.98 5.04 9.10
N ALA A 42 -5.58 3.84 9.18
CA ALA A 42 -4.95 2.64 8.68
C ALA A 42 -4.68 2.77 7.16
N PRO A 43 -3.43 2.58 6.70
CA PRO A 43 -3.14 2.59 5.28
C PRO A 43 -3.93 1.47 4.58
N PRO A 44 -4.53 1.73 3.40
CA PRO A 44 -5.29 0.71 2.69
C PRO A 44 -4.35 -0.42 2.26
N LYS A 45 -4.71 -1.65 2.62
CA LYS A 45 -4.00 -2.83 2.11
C LYS A 45 -4.40 -3.05 0.66
N ARG A 46 -3.43 -3.05 -0.25
CA ARG A 46 -3.64 -3.33 -1.68
C ARG A 46 -2.93 -4.64 -2.01
N PHE A 47 -3.66 -5.56 -2.62
CA PHE A 47 -3.13 -6.82 -3.12
C PHE A 47 -3.49 -6.93 -4.60
N VAL A 48 -2.54 -7.35 -5.42
CA VAL A 48 -2.72 -7.60 -6.85
C VAL A 48 -2.08 -8.94 -7.16
N GLY A 49 -2.88 -9.86 -7.67
CA GLY A 49 -2.40 -11.11 -8.26
C GLY A 49 -2.45 -10.98 -9.77
N ILE A 50 -1.32 -11.22 -10.44
CA ILE A 50 -1.23 -11.16 -11.91
C ILE A 50 -0.83 -12.55 -12.39
N TRP A 51 -1.61 -13.09 -13.30
CA TRP A 51 -1.33 -14.33 -14.00
C TRP A 51 -1.31 -14.07 -15.49
N HIS A 52 -0.36 -14.68 -16.19
CA HIS A 52 -0.16 -14.49 -17.62
C HIS A 52 -0.38 -15.84 -18.35
N PRO A 53 -1.56 -16.07 -18.97
CA PRO A 53 -1.76 -17.22 -19.86
C PRO A 53 -0.92 -17.11 -21.14
N HIS A 54 -0.92 -18.20 -21.92
CA HIS A 54 -0.44 -18.34 -23.31
C HIS A 54 -0.04 -17.02 -24.01
N GLY A 55 1.23 -16.91 -24.42
CA GLY A 55 1.75 -15.75 -25.17
C GLY A 55 2.65 -14.80 -24.39
N ALA A 56 2.97 -15.09 -23.13
CA ALA A 56 4.05 -14.43 -22.43
C ALA A 56 5.37 -14.65 -23.19
N ALA A 57 6.01 -13.57 -23.63
CA ALA A 57 7.25 -13.65 -24.38
C ALA A 57 8.32 -14.40 -23.55
N PRO A 58 8.84 -15.55 -24.03
CA PRO A 58 9.79 -16.36 -23.27
C PRO A 58 11.05 -15.57 -22.90
N GLY A 59 11.57 -15.78 -21.69
CA GLY A 59 12.82 -15.17 -21.23
C GLY A 59 12.72 -13.70 -20.77
N TYR A 60 11.61 -12.99 -21.02
CA TYR A 60 11.43 -11.61 -20.57
C TYR A 60 10.85 -11.47 -19.16
N TRP A 61 10.37 -12.58 -18.58
CA TRP A 61 9.80 -12.64 -17.23
C TRP A 61 10.78 -13.19 -16.20
N SER A 62 11.50 -14.25 -16.55
CA SER A 62 12.39 -14.96 -15.62
C SER A 62 13.68 -14.17 -15.32
N PRO A 63 14.19 -14.22 -14.08
CA PRO A 63 15.52 -13.72 -13.77
C PRO A 63 16.58 -14.54 -14.51
N LEU A 64 17.65 -13.87 -14.96
CA LEU A 64 18.75 -14.51 -15.70
C LEU A 64 19.85 -15.07 -14.79
N GLN A 65 19.87 -14.65 -13.52
CA GLN A 65 20.90 -14.98 -12.55
C GLN A 65 20.25 -15.22 -11.19
N GLU A 66 20.87 -16.11 -10.40
CA GLU A 66 20.48 -16.38 -9.02
C GLU A 66 21.20 -15.48 -8.03
N GLY A 67 20.67 -15.40 -6.81
CA GLY A 67 21.25 -14.64 -5.70
C GLY A 67 20.63 -13.25 -5.52
N LYS A 68 21.10 -12.53 -4.50
CA LYS A 68 20.52 -11.24 -4.07
C LYS A 68 20.66 -10.14 -5.14
N ASP A 69 21.71 -10.23 -5.95
CA ASP A 69 22.07 -9.24 -6.96
C ASP A 69 21.61 -9.66 -8.37
N PHE A 70 20.54 -10.48 -8.45
CA PHE A 70 19.97 -10.91 -9.73
C PHE A 70 19.66 -9.73 -10.67
N ALA A 71 19.82 -9.96 -11.97
CA ALA A 71 19.45 -8.98 -12.98
C ALA A 71 17.93 -9.03 -13.25
N PHE A 72 17.26 -7.88 -13.25
CA PHE A 72 15.85 -7.78 -13.65
C PHE A 72 15.71 -7.99 -15.16
N SER A 73 14.76 -8.81 -15.54
CA SER A 73 14.34 -9.02 -16.93
C SER A 73 13.57 -7.80 -17.45
N PHE A 74 13.38 -7.68 -18.77
CA PHE A 74 12.74 -6.51 -19.39
C PHE A 74 11.42 -6.13 -18.72
N ILE A 75 10.57 -7.12 -18.43
CA ILE A 75 9.24 -6.88 -17.89
C ILE A 75 9.28 -6.54 -16.40
N THR A 76 10.26 -7.09 -15.67
CA THR A 76 10.42 -6.84 -14.24
C THR A 76 11.33 -5.64 -13.93
N LYS A 77 12.00 -5.06 -14.93
CA LYS A 77 12.90 -3.90 -14.81
C LYS A 77 12.29 -2.70 -14.07
N PRO A 78 11.02 -2.33 -14.25
CA PRO A 78 10.41 -1.24 -13.49
C PRO A 78 10.36 -1.47 -11.98
N LEU A 79 10.54 -2.71 -11.50
CA LEU A 79 10.58 -3.07 -10.08
C LEU A 79 11.96 -2.83 -9.44
N GLU A 80 12.99 -2.50 -10.23
CA GLU A 80 14.36 -2.32 -9.75
C GLU A 80 14.52 -1.30 -8.60
N PRO A 81 13.83 -0.14 -8.59
CA PRO A 81 13.85 0.78 -7.44
C PRO A 81 13.35 0.16 -6.13
N PHE A 82 12.63 -0.96 -6.22
CA PHE A 82 12.06 -1.70 -5.10
C PHE A 82 12.78 -3.02 -4.83
N ARG A 83 14.00 -3.23 -5.34
CA ARG A 83 14.79 -4.47 -5.18
C ARG A 83 14.76 -5.05 -3.77
N ASN A 84 14.89 -4.20 -2.74
CA ASN A 84 14.87 -4.60 -1.33
C ASN A 84 13.49 -5.10 -0.81
N ARG A 85 12.45 -5.07 -1.66
CA ARG A 85 11.08 -5.48 -1.37
C ARG A 85 10.53 -6.45 -2.41
N VAL A 86 11.37 -6.95 -3.31
CA VAL A 86 10.98 -7.85 -4.39
C VAL A 86 11.69 -9.17 -4.21
N VAL A 87 10.95 -10.26 -4.35
CA VAL A 87 11.48 -11.62 -4.43
C VAL A 87 11.02 -12.19 -5.77
N LEU A 88 11.97 -12.58 -6.61
CA LEU A 88 11.71 -13.27 -7.88
C LEU A 88 12.07 -14.74 -7.70
N ILE A 89 11.13 -15.62 -8.07
CA ILE A 89 11.25 -17.07 -7.94
C ILE A 89 10.94 -17.66 -9.32
N SER A 90 11.80 -18.56 -9.79
CA SER A 90 11.63 -19.31 -11.04
C SER A 90 11.56 -20.80 -10.77
#